data_AF-A0A2K4WJS7-F1
#
_entry.id   AF-A0A2K4WJS7-F1
#
_cell.length_a   1.000
_cell.length_b   1.000
_cell.length_c   1.000
_cell.angle_alpha   90.00
_cell.angle_beta   90.00
_cell.angle_gamma   90.00
#
_symmetry.space_group_name_H-M   'P 1'
#
loop_
_entity.id
_entity.type
_entity.pdbx_description
1 polymer ?
#
loop_
_entity_poly.entity_id
_entity_poly.type
_entity_poly.pdbx_seq_one_letter_code
_entity_poly.pdbx_strand_id
1 'polypeptide(L)'
;MRVRQVIRATQPLRDYLRDQDDDAWRYLFIACSRGLTHPTKMVATNWNSGTLATRYQHLVDEFSPYLKRPREEVEDYICRISITSLRATRAVLVYIESNSITDTAKALGHSDVSLDLLERYLPEPILAFFQTRWIRVFQRGIICMAMKDSKYLLKVSNFQTMDELHTFLENNALKDIPESMRDPEALKNPKLSRSSPQDKEAADRVVISLDVGVLTALLSIEEAVRMSTRRDEINAKALYWAKLTSLLVNDIADGNEFDLQDYLATARTQVDAAQMEAIIYATAA
;
A
#
# COMPACT_ATOMS: atom_id res chain seq x y z
N MET A 1 6.51 5.18 -33.97
CA MET A 1 7.74 4.45 -34.38
C MET A 1 7.93 3.27 -33.44
N ARG A 2 8.09 2.03 -33.92
CA ARG A 2 8.21 0.85 -33.02
C ARG A 2 9.67 0.73 -32.55
N VAL A 3 9.90 0.46 -31.26
CA VAL A 3 11.25 0.32 -30.64
C VAL A 3 12.21 -0.53 -31.49
N ARG A 4 11.71 -1.65 -32.04
CA ARG A 4 12.49 -2.56 -32.89
C ARG A 4 13.04 -1.91 -34.17
N GLN A 5 12.33 -0.94 -34.74
CA GLN A 5 12.79 -0.22 -35.94
C GLN A 5 14.01 0.64 -35.62
N VAL A 6 14.01 1.33 -34.47
CA VAL A 6 15.15 2.14 -34.02
C VAL A 6 16.37 1.25 -33.78
N ILE A 7 16.19 0.12 -33.09
CA ILE A 7 17.28 -0.83 -32.83
C ILE A 7 17.85 -1.34 -34.16
N ARG A 8 17.00 -1.78 -35.09
CA ARG A 8 17.43 -2.30 -36.40
C ARG A 8 18.16 -1.24 -37.22
N ALA A 9 17.67 -0.01 -37.23
CA ALA A 9 18.30 1.09 -37.99
C ALA A 9 19.66 1.50 -37.42
N THR A 10 19.85 1.34 -36.10
CA THR A 10 21.11 1.67 -35.41
C THR A 10 22.02 0.46 -35.21
N GLN A 11 21.70 -0.69 -35.80
CA GLN A 11 22.45 -1.95 -35.60
C GLN A 11 23.95 -1.81 -35.93
N PRO A 12 24.36 -1.21 -37.07
CA PRO A 12 25.78 -1.08 -37.39
C PRO A 12 26.56 -0.25 -36.35
N LEU A 13 25.92 0.78 -35.78
CA LEU A 13 26.53 1.61 -34.73
C LEU A 13 26.68 0.81 -33.42
N ARG A 14 25.70 -0.04 -33.09
CA ARG A 14 25.76 -0.91 -31.90
C ARG A 14 26.80 -2.01 -32.03
N ASP A 15 26.99 -2.56 -33.21
CA ASP A 15 28.02 -3.56 -33.49
C ASP A 15 29.40 -2.93 -33.28
N TYR A 16 29.63 -1.76 -33.90
CA TYR A 16 30.86 -0.98 -33.70
C TYR A 16 31.13 -0.65 -32.21
N LEU A 17 30.13 -0.16 -31.47
CA LEU A 17 30.30 0.16 -30.05
C LEU A 17 30.61 -1.08 -29.19
N ARG A 18 30.03 -2.25 -29.52
CA ARG A 18 30.35 -3.51 -28.83
C ARG A 18 31.79 -3.94 -29.08
N ASP A 19 32.27 -3.82 -30.31
CA ASP A 19 33.65 -4.15 -30.67
C ASP A 19 34.67 -3.23 -29.99
N GLN A 20 34.25 -2.03 -29.57
CA GLN A 20 35.06 -1.05 -28.84
C GLN A 20 34.87 -1.10 -27.31
N ASP A 21 34.11 -2.07 -26.77
CA ASP A 21 33.76 -2.18 -25.34
C ASP A 21 33.06 -0.91 -24.77
N ASP A 22 32.26 -0.22 -25.60
CA ASP A 22 31.52 0.99 -25.22
C ASP A 22 30.05 0.69 -24.92
N ASP A 23 29.68 0.77 -23.65
CA ASP A 23 28.34 0.48 -23.12
C ASP A 23 27.21 1.37 -23.66
N ALA A 24 27.51 2.42 -24.44
CA ALA A 24 26.53 3.21 -25.16
C ALA A 24 25.62 2.37 -26.09
N TRP A 25 26.08 1.19 -26.54
CA TRP A 25 25.30 0.28 -27.40
C TRP A 25 24.00 -0.22 -26.74
N ARG A 26 23.90 -0.15 -25.40
CA ARG A 26 22.74 -0.62 -24.61
C ARG A 26 21.58 0.38 -24.61
N TYR A 27 21.83 1.64 -24.99
CA TYR A 27 20.82 2.70 -24.97
C TYR A 27 19.94 2.67 -26.22
N LEU A 28 18.67 3.06 -26.07
CA LEU A 28 17.72 3.03 -27.19
C LEU A 28 18.11 4.01 -28.31
N PHE A 29 18.50 5.23 -27.96
CA PHE A 29 18.84 6.27 -28.92
C PHE A 29 20.35 6.49 -28.95
N ILE A 30 20.94 6.23 -30.12
CA ILE A 30 22.36 6.39 -30.41
C ILE A 30 22.48 7.35 -31.59
N ALA A 31 23.39 8.30 -31.52
CA ALA A 31 23.62 9.28 -32.57
C ALA A 31 25.11 9.56 -32.76
N CYS A 32 25.48 9.94 -33.98
CA CYS A 32 26.76 10.55 -34.30
C CYS A 32 26.57 12.07 -34.29
N SER A 33 27.47 12.79 -33.64
CA SER A 33 27.35 14.25 -33.50
C SER A 33 27.39 14.99 -34.83
N ARG A 34 28.27 14.58 -35.75
CA ARG A 34 28.42 15.14 -37.10
C ARG A 34 28.98 14.09 -38.05
N GLY A 35 28.21 13.69 -39.07
CA GLY A 35 28.67 12.71 -40.06
C GLY A 35 28.97 11.34 -39.42
N LEU A 36 30.10 10.74 -39.78
CA LEU A 36 30.54 9.40 -39.33
C LEU A 36 31.47 9.47 -38.10
N THR A 37 31.19 10.35 -37.14
CA THR A 37 31.94 10.41 -35.87
C THR A 37 31.59 9.25 -34.93
N HIS A 38 32.40 9.05 -33.88
CA HIS A 38 32.15 8.03 -32.85
C HIS A 38 30.69 8.12 -32.34
N PRO A 39 29.91 7.03 -32.42
CA PRO A 39 28.53 7.04 -31.95
C PRO A 39 28.46 7.22 -30.45
N THR A 40 27.47 7.96 -29.96
CA THR A 40 27.28 8.18 -28.52
C THR A 40 25.80 8.08 -28.14
N LYS A 41 25.53 7.88 -26.86
CA LYS A 41 24.16 7.92 -26.34
C LYS A 41 23.56 9.31 -26.56
N MET A 42 22.32 9.37 -27.06
CA MET A 42 21.60 10.64 -27.12
C MET A 42 21.28 11.13 -25.70
N VAL A 43 21.57 12.39 -25.46
CA VAL A 43 21.12 13.10 -24.26
C VAL A 43 19.81 13.81 -24.59
N ALA A 44 18.86 13.77 -23.67
CA ALA A 44 17.61 14.51 -23.83
C ALA A 44 17.90 16.00 -24.01
N THR A 45 17.16 16.65 -24.90
CA THR A 45 17.23 18.11 -25.05
C THR A 45 16.82 18.75 -23.73
N ASN A 46 17.69 19.60 -23.18
CA ASN A 46 17.33 20.41 -22.03
C ASN A 46 16.63 21.69 -22.52
N TRP A 47 15.33 21.78 -22.29
CA TRP A 47 14.57 22.99 -22.57
C TRP A 47 14.70 23.92 -21.37
N ASN A 48 15.57 24.91 -21.48
CA ASN A 48 15.67 26.02 -20.54
C ASN A 48 15.31 27.34 -21.24
N SER A 49 15.06 28.39 -20.46
CA SER A 49 14.61 29.69 -20.97
C SER A 49 15.50 30.24 -22.09
N GLY A 50 16.83 30.09 -21.99
CA GLY A 50 17.77 30.54 -23.01
C GLY A 50 17.66 29.75 -24.32
N THR A 51 17.61 28.42 -24.25
CA THR A 51 17.42 27.56 -25.43
C THR A 51 16.04 27.70 -26.05
N LEU A 52 15.02 27.94 -25.24
CA LEU A 52 13.65 28.17 -25.68
C LEU A 52 13.55 29.47 -26.48
N ALA A 53 14.13 30.55 -25.96
CA ALA A 53 14.15 31.85 -26.64
C ALA A 53 14.93 31.85 -27.96
N THR A 54 15.95 30.99 -28.12
CA THR A 54 16.88 31.05 -29.25
C THR A 54 16.67 29.97 -30.31
N ARG A 55 16.39 28.73 -29.89
CA ARG A 55 16.36 27.55 -30.79
C ARG A 55 14.97 26.92 -30.89
N TYR A 56 14.15 27.07 -29.86
CA TYR A 56 12.88 26.33 -29.73
C TYR A 56 11.66 27.23 -29.56
N GLN A 57 11.69 28.48 -30.03
CA GLN A 57 10.60 29.45 -29.84
C GLN A 57 9.25 28.93 -30.37
N HIS A 58 9.27 28.14 -31.45
CA HIS A 58 8.08 27.51 -32.04
C HIS A 58 7.33 26.59 -31.07
N LEU A 59 8.00 26.00 -30.06
CA LEU A 59 7.34 25.14 -29.08
C LEU A 59 6.28 25.91 -28.29
N VAL A 60 6.46 27.20 -28.07
CA VAL A 60 5.46 28.03 -27.37
C VAL A 60 4.17 28.08 -28.18
N ASP A 61 4.28 28.27 -29.50
CA ASP A 61 3.12 28.32 -30.40
C ASP A 61 2.44 26.95 -30.52
N GLU A 62 3.22 25.85 -30.49
CA GLU A 62 2.69 24.49 -30.52
C GLU A 62 1.95 24.10 -29.22
N PHE A 63 2.44 24.53 -28.06
CA PHE A 63 1.86 24.18 -26.76
C PHE A 63 0.71 25.11 -26.34
N SER A 64 0.70 26.36 -26.79
CA SER A 64 -0.29 27.38 -26.41
C SER A 64 -1.76 26.94 -26.58
N PRO A 65 -2.17 26.24 -27.67
CA PRO A 65 -3.53 25.77 -27.85
C PRO A 65 -4.02 24.80 -26.77
N TYR A 66 -3.10 24.04 -26.17
CA TYR A 66 -3.44 23.00 -25.20
C TYR A 66 -3.49 23.52 -23.76
N LEU A 67 -2.67 24.52 -23.44
CA LEU A 67 -2.54 25.03 -22.06
C LEU A 67 -3.53 26.16 -21.74
N LYS A 68 -3.95 26.95 -22.74
CA LYS A 68 -4.84 28.12 -22.54
C LYS A 68 -4.34 29.06 -21.43
N ARG A 69 -3.02 29.25 -21.36
CA ARG A 69 -2.33 30.11 -20.39
C ARG A 69 -1.60 31.26 -21.11
N PRO A 70 -1.25 32.35 -20.38
CA PRO A 70 -0.34 33.37 -20.89
C PRO A 70 0.98 32.77 -21.39
N ARG A 71 1.60 33.45 -22.36
CA ARG A 71 2.85 33.00 -22.99
C ARG A 71 3.94 32.64 -21.98
N GLU A 72 4.12 33.48 -20.96
CA GLU A 72 5.13 33.29 -19.91
C GLU A 72 4.90 32.00 -19.11
N GLU A 73 3.65 31.68 -18.76
CA GLU A 73 3.29 30.42 -18.08
C GLU A 73 3.52 29.20 -19.00
N VAL A 74 3.29 29.35 -20.30
CA VAL A 74 3.59 28.29 -21.29
C VAL A 74 5.11 28.07 -21.40
N GLU A 75 5.89 29.15 -21.40
CA GLU A 75 7.35 29.09 -21.43
C GLU A 75 7.93 28.42 -20.16
N ASP A 76 7.42 28.78 -18.97
CA ASP A 76 7.78 28.11 -17.71
C ASP A 76 7.41 26.62 -17.75
N TYR A 77 6.21 26.29 -18.22
CA TYR A 77 5.75 24.92 -18.33
C TYR A 77 6.69 24.08 -19.22
N ILE A 78 7.03 24.58 -20.42
CA ILE A 78 7.94 23.90 -21.34
C ILE A 78 9.30 23.67 -20.69
N CYS A 79 9.82 24.64 -19.93
CA CYS A 79 11.11 24.50 -19.24
C CYS A 79 11.13 23.42 -18.16
N ARG A 80 9.97 22.95 -17.70
CA ARG A 80 9.83 21.89 -16.68
C ARG A 80 9.61 20.51 -17.29
N ILE A 81 9.42 20.43 -18.62
CA ILE A 81 9.27 19.17 -19.33
C ILE A 81 10.64 18.51 -19.49
N SER A 82 10.73 17.28 -19.00
CA SER A 82 11.87 16.40 -19.18
C SER A 82 11.37 14.95 -19.30
N ILE A 83 12.23 14.05 -19.76
CA ILE A 83 11.90 12.61 -19.77
C ILE A 83 11.57 12.12 -18.35
N THR A 84 12.28 12.64 -17.35
CA THR A 84 12.06 12.28 -15.94
C THR A 84 10.71 12.78 -15.43
N SER A 85 10.34 14.04 -15.71
CA SER A 85 9.04 14.57 -15.28
C SER A 85 7.89 13.89 -16.02
N LEU A 86 8.04 13.58 -17.32
CA LEU A 86 7.04 12.81 -18.05
C LEU A 86 6.85 11.39 -17.47
N ARG A 87 7.95 10.72 -17.13
CA ARG A 87 7.93 9.40 -16.48
C ARG A 87 7.23 9.47 -15.11
N ALA A 88 7.51 10.49 -14.30
CA ALA A 88 6.84 10.71 -13.02
C ALA A 88 5.34 10.97 -13.19
N THR A 89 4.96 11.86 -14.11
CA THR A 89 3.54 12.12 -14.43
C THR A 89 2.83 10.83 -14.87
N ARG A 90 3.47 9.99 -15.69
CA ARG A 90 2.87 8.72 -16.10
C ARG A 90 2.69 7.76 -14.92
N ALA A 91 3.64 7.71 -13.98
CA ALA A 91 3.51 6.90 -12.78
C ALA A 91 2.30 7.34 -11.93
N VAL A 92 2.14 8.65 -11.73
CA VAL A 92 0.97 9.22 -11.02
C VAL A 92 -0.34 8.84 -11.73
N LEU A 93 -0.40 8.94 -13.06
CA LEU A 93 -1.60 8.56 -13.82
C LEU A 93 -1.92 7.06 -13.66
N VAL A 94 -0.93 6.18 -13.78
CA VAL A 94 -1.11 4.74 -13.59
C VAL A 94 -1.60 4.45 -12.16
N TYR A 95 -1.06 5.12 -11.16
CA TYR A 95 -1.51 4.97 -9.79
C TYR A 95 -2.95 5.45 -9.58
N ILE A 96 -3.34 6.58 -10.16
CA ILE A 96 -4.73 7.07 -10.09
C ILE A 96 -5.70 6.10 -10.77
N GLU A 97 -5.31 5.53 -11.92
CA GLU A 97 -6.11 4.58 -12.69
C GLU A 97 -6.26 3.22 -11.99
N SER A 98 -5.19 2.71 -11.39
CA SER A 98 -5.13 1.35 -10.81
C SER A 98 -5.32 1.30 -9.30
N ASN A 99 -5.09 2.41 -8.59
CA ASN A 99 -4.98 2.48 -7.13
C ASN A 99 -3.99 1.43 -6.54
N SER A 100 -2.95 1.09 -7.30
CA SER A 100 -2.04 -0.03 -7.03
C SER A 100 -0.58 0.41 -7.14
N ILE A 101 0.11 0.35 -6.01
CA ILE A 101 1.57 0.61 -5.90
C ILE A 101 2.34 -0.42 -6.73
N THR A 102 1.89 -1.68 -6.70
CA THR A 102 2.40 -2.81 -7.48
C THR A 102 2.34 -2.56 -8.98
N ASP A 103 1.18 -2.15 -9.51
CA ASP A 103 1.02 -1.90 -10.95
C ASP A 103 1.83 -0.69 -11.39
N THR A 104 1.95 0.31 -10.51
CA THR A 104 2.79 1.50 -10.74
C THR A 104 4.28 1.13 -10.81
N ALA A 105 4.78 0.33 -9.87
CA ALA A 105 6.17 -0.17 -9.88
C ALA A 105 6.48 -0.99 -11.14
N LYS A 106 5.55 -1.87 -11.52
CA LYS A 106 5.65 -2.67 -12.74
C LYS A 106 5.66 -1.80 -14.00
N ALA A 107 4.81 -0.78 -14.07
CA ALA A 107 4.77 0.17 -15.19
C ALA A 107 6.05 1.01 -15.30
N LEU A 108 6.69 1.30 -14.16
CA LEU A 108 8.01 1.92 -14.11
C LEU A 108 9.14 0.95 -14.51
N GLY A 109 8.89 -0.36 -14.49
CA GLY A 109 9.90 -1.38 -14.76
C GLY A 109 10.86 -1.61 -13.59
N HIS A 110 10.38 -1.41 -12.36
CA HIS A 110 11.11 -1.82 -11.17
C HIS A 110 11.05 -3.35 -11.04
N SER A 111 12.16 -3.96 -10.63
CA SER A 111 12.27 -5.40 -10.38
C SER A 111 11.40 -5.83 -9.20
N ASP A 112 11.42 -5.01 -8.16
CA ASP A 112 10.70 -5.20 -6.91
C ASP A 112 9.91 -3.95 -6.54
N VAL A 113 8.89 -4.13 -5.70
CA VAL A 113 8.12 -3.01 -5.16
C VAL A 113 8.90 -2.41 -4.00
N SER A 114 9.39 -1.18 -4.19
CA SER A 114 10.05 -0.39 -3.15
C SER A 114 9.30 0.94 -2.98
N LEU A 115 8.88 1.22 -1.75
CA LEU A 115 8.18 2.46 -1.41
C LEU A 115 9.10 3.67 -1.58
N ASP A 116 10.34 3.59 -1.10
CA ASP A 116 11.35 4.64 -1.24
C ASP A 116 11.59 5.05 -2.71
N LEU A 117 11.55 4.07 -3.63
CA LEU A 117 11.69 4.35 -5.06
C LEU A 117 10.44 5.00 -5.65
N LEU A 118 9.26 4.69 -5.12
CA LEU A 118 7.98 5.21 -5.60
C LEU A 118 7.64 6.59 -5.04
N GLU A 119 8.12 6.94 -3.84
CA GLU A 119 7.97 8.28 -3.25
C GLU A 119 8.55 9.38 -4.16
N ARG A 120 9.58 9.06 -4.94
CA ARG A 120 10.15 9.99 -5.94
C ARG A 120 9.20 10.30 -7.10
N TYR A 121 8.20 9.46 -7.31
CA TYR A 121 7.25 9.56 -8.41
C TYR A 121 5.83 9.92 -7.95
N LEU A 122 5.44 9.47 -6.76
CA LEU A 122 4.11 9.66 -6.18
C LEU A 122 4.18 10.75 -5.12
N PRO A 123 3.63 11.95 -5.38
CA PRO A 123 3.57 13.00 -4.39
C PRO A 123 2.81 12.55 -3.14
N GLU A 124 3.37 12.84 -1.97
CA GLU A 124 2.77 12.54 -0.67
C GLU A 124 1.31 12.99 -0.54
N PRO A 125 0.88 14.18 -1.02
CA PRO A 125 -0.52 14.57 -0.97
C PRO A 125 -1.48 13.62 -1.70
N ILE A 126 -1.02 12.98 -2.78
CA ILE A 126 -1.81 12.02 -3.54
C ILE A 126 -1.91 10.70 -2.77
N LEU A 127 -0.78 10.21 -2.23
CA LEU A 127 -0.76 9.00 -1.41
C LEU A 127 -1.67 9.15 -0.18
N ALA A 128 -1.51 10.24 0.57
CA ALA A 128 -2.29 10.54 1.75
C ALA A 128 -3.80 10.62 1.45
N PHE A 129 -4.18 11.18 0.29
CA PHE A 129 -5.58 11.24 -0.15
C PHE A 129 -6.17 9.83 -0.31
N PHE A 130 -5.49 8.94 -1.03
CA PHE A 130 -5.97 7.58 -1.27
C PHE A 130 -5.94 6.72 0.00
N GLN A 131 -4.88 6.83 0.81
CA GLN A 131 -4.78 6.12 2.09
C GLN A 131 -5.89 6.55 3.06
N THR A 132 -6.13 7.86 3.19
CA THR A 132 -7.23 8.38 4.02
C THR A 132 -8.58 7.86 3.53
N ARG A 133 -8.80 7.80 2.21
CA ARG A 133 -10.01 7.24 1.63
C ARG A 133 -10.17 5.75 1.99
N TRP A 134 -9.10 4.95 1.87
CA TRP A 134 -9.11 3.54 2.26
C TRP A 134 -9.44 3.34 3.74
N ILE A 135 -8.83 4.11 4.63
CA ILE A 135 -9.09 4.06 6.08
C ILE A 135 -10.57 4.35 6.36
N ARG A 136 -11.13 5.40 5.74
CA ARG A 136 -12.55 5.76 5.91
C ARG A 136 -13.48 4.66 5.40
N VAL A 137 -13.16 4.06 4.25
CA VAL A 137 -13.92 2.93 3.70
C VAL A 137 -13.91 1.75 4.68
N PHE A 138 -12.74 1.38 5.19
CA PHE A 138 -12.58 0.30 6.16
C PHE A 138 -13.36 0.55 7.46
N GLN A 139 -13.18 1.72 8.07
CA GLN A 139 -13.89 2.13 9.29
C GLN A 139 -15.41 2.15 9.08
N ARG A 140 -15.88 2.65 7.94
CA ARG A 140 -17.30 2.65 7.59
C ARG A 140 -17.84 1.23 7.45
N GLY A 141 -17.05 0.29 6.93
CA GLY A 141 -17.37 -1.14 6.92
C GLY A 141 -17.56 -1.72 8.32
N ILE A 142 -16.65 -1.41 9.25
CA ILE A 142 -16.78 -1.84 10.67
C ILE A 142 -18.07 -1.30 11.30
N ILE A 143 -18.37 -0.01 11.10
CA ILE A 143 -19.60 0.61 11.60
C ILE A 143 -20.83 -0.11 11.06
N CYS A 144 -20.85 -0.41 9.75
CA CYS A 144 -21.96 -1.13 9.13
C CYS A 144 -22.17 -2.52 9.76
N MET A 145 -21.07 -3.25 10.00
CA MET A 145 -21.13 -4.58 10.62
C MET A 145 -21.58 -4.52 12.08
N ALA A 146 -21.07 -3.56 12.86
CA ALA A 146 -21.45 -3.37 14.25
C ALA A 146 -22.92 -2.94 14.40
N MET A 147 -23.45 -2.19 13.42
CA MET A 147 -24.80 -1.63 13.45
C MET A 147 -25.81 -2.43 12.62
N LYS A 148 -25.46 -3.62 12.12
CA LYS A 148 -26.28 -4.40 11.16
C LYS A 148 -27.73 -4.63 11.63
N ASP A 149 -27.93 -4.81 12.93
CA ASP A 149 -29.24 -5.06 13.55
C ASP A 149 -29.86 -3.79 14.16
N SER A 150 -29.20 -2.64 14.02
CA SER A 150 -29.64 -1.37 14.60
C SER A 150 -30.51 -0.56 13.65
N LYS A 151 -31.63 -0.04 14.16
CA LYS A 151 -32.48 0.93 13.44
C LYS A 151 -31.76 2.24 13.08
N TYR A 152 -30.60 2.51 13.69
CA TYR A 152 -29.79 3.70 13.42
C TYR A 152 -28.64 3.46 12.41
N LEU A 153 -28.58 2.28 11.78
CA LEU A 153 -27.54 1.92 10.81
C LEU A 153 -27.25 3.03 9.81
N LEU A 154 -28.25 3.48 9.05
CA LEU A 154 -28.08 4.52 8.02
C LEU A 154 -27.61 5.86 8.60
N LYS A 155 -28.12 6.25 9.77
CA LYS A 155 -27.73 7.50 10.43
C LYS A 155 -26.27 7.49 10.86
N VAL A 156 -25.79 6.41 11.46
CA VAL A 156 -24.42 6.32 12.00
C VAL A 156 -23.40 6.02 10.90
N SER A 157 -23.78 5.22 9.90
CA SER A 157 -22.96 4.98 8.70
C SER A 157 -23.02 6.12 7.68
N ASN A 158 -23.81 7.16 7.93
CA ASN A 158 -23.98 8.34 7.09
C ASN A 158 -24.43 8.03 5.64
N PHE A 159 -25.26 7.00 5.45
CA PHE A 159 -25.92 6.70 4.17
C PHE A 159 -27.33 7.30 4.15
N GLN A 160 -27.74 7.81 3.00
CA GLN A 160 -29.07 8.41 2.83
C GLN A 160 -30.12 7.32 2.54
N THR A 161 -29.74 6.22 1.88
CA THR A 161 -30.64 5.13 1.49
C THR A 161 -30.01 3.75 1.69
N MET A 162 -30.85 2.71 1.73
CA MET A 162 -30.39 1.31 1.75
C MET A 162 -29.68 0.92 0.45
N ASP A 163 -30.05 1.49 -0.69
CA ASP A 163 -29.38 1.22 -1.98
C ASP A 163 -27.95 1.75 -2.00
N GLU A 164 -27.71 2.91 -1.38
CA GLU A 164 -26.37 3.49 -1.25
C GLU A 164 -25.50 2.63 -0.32
N LEU A 165 -26.06 2.19 0.81
CA LEU A 165 -25.40 1.24 1.71
C LEU A 165 -25.09 -0.07 0.99
N HIS A 166 -26.03 -0.63 0.24
CA HIS A 166 -25.85 -1.87 -0.50
C HIS A 166 -24.74 -1.73 -1.53
N THR A 167 -24.78 -0.70 -2.37
CA THR A 167 -23.73 -0.39 -3.36
C THR A 167 -22.36 -0.22 -2.68
N PHE A 168 -22.31 0.42 -1.51
CA PHE A 168 -21.08 0.55 -0.75
C PHE A 168 -20.56 -0.82 -0.29
N LEU A 169 -21.42 -1.66 0.29
CA LEU A 169 -21.04 -2.99 0.78
C LEU A 169 -20.62 -3.91 -0.39
N GLU A 170 -21.30 -3.89 -1.52
CA GLU A 170 -20.90 -4.69 -2.69
C GLU A 170 -19.49 -4.34 -3.18
N ASN A 171 -19.15 -3.05 -3.15
CA ASN A 171 -17.87 -2.56 -3.64
C ASN A 171 -16.74 -2.62 -2.60
N ASN A 172 -17.07 -2.58 -1.30
CA ASN A 172 -16.09 -2.33 -0.24
C ASN A 172 -16.22 -3.22 0.99
N ALA A 173 -17.27 -4.05 1.11
CA ALA A 173 -17.38 -4.96 2.24
C ALA A 173 -16.14 -5.85 2.28
N LEU A 174 -15.65 -6.07 3.50
CA LEU A 174 -14.68 -7.11 3.76
C LEU A 174 -15.34 -8.41 3.29
N LYS A 175 -14.86 -8.93 2.16
CA LYS A 175 -15.24 -10.26 1.71
C LYS A 175 -14.86 -11.24 2.80
N ASP A 176 -15.56 -12.38 2.83
CA ASP A 176 -15.12 -13.49 3.67
C ASP A 176 -13.61 -13.67 3.52
N ILE A 177 -12.95 -13.90 4.65
CA ILE A 177 -11.52 -14.21 4.69
C ILE A 177 -11.28 -15.24 3.58
N PRO A 178 -10.47 -14.93 2.56
CA PRO A 178 -10.28 -15.81 1.42
C PRO A 178 -9.96 -17.22 1.90
N GLU A 179 -10.40 -18.25 1.19
CA GLU A 179 -10.05 -19.65 1.55
C GLU A 179 -8.53 -19.81 1.69
N SER A 180 -7.73 -19.00 0.99
CA SER A 180 -6.27 -18.89 1.12
C SER A 180 -5.73 -18.36 2.45
N MET A 181 -6.54 -17.66 3.22
CA MET A 181 -6.19 -17.19 4.57
C MET A 181 -6.89 -18.05 5.63
N ARG A 182 -8.03 -18.67 5.31
CA ARG A 182 -8.68 -19.67 6.17
C ARG A 182 -7.91 -21.00 6.18
N ASP A 183 -7.32 -21.36 5.05
CA ASP A 183 -6.49 -22.55 4.82
C ASP A 183 -5.37 -22.22 3.80
N PRO A 184 -4.26 -21.60 4.26
CA PRO A 184 -3.14 -21.19 3.40
C PRO A 184 -2.44 -22.34 2.67
N GLU A 185 -2.61 -23.57 3.14
CA GLU A 185 -1.95 -24.75 2.64
C GLU A 185 -2.72 -25.40 1.47
N ALA A 186 -4.05 -25.23 1.41
CA ALA A 186 -4.90 -25.76 0.33
C ALA A 186 -4.54 -25.22 -1.07
N LEU A 187 -4.01 -24.00 -1.16
CA LEU A 187 -3.69 -23.34 -2.43
C LEU A 187 -2.28 -23.60 -2.96
N LYS A 188 -1.34 -24.00 -2.10
CA LYS A 188 0.02 -24.27 -2.56
C LYS A 188 0.15 -25.65 -3.18
N ASN A 189 -0.68 -26.64 -2.81
CA ASN A 189 -0.55 -27.99 -3.32
C ASN A 189 -1.87 -28.80 -3.31
N PRO A 190 -2.61 -28.89 -4.44
CA PRO A 190 -3.83 -29.70 -4.53
C PRO A 190 -3.60 -31.23 -4.43
N LYS A 191 -2.37 -31.68 -4.10
CA LYS A 191 -1.99 -33.08 -3.88
C LYS A 191 -1.48 -33.38 -2.47
N LEU A 192 -1.45 -32.41 -1.56
CA LEU A 192 -1.00 -32.55 -0.17
C LEU A 192 -2.11 -33.00 0.79
N SER A 193 -3.10 -33.76 0.31
CA SER A 193 -4.01 -34.53 1.16
C SER A 193 -3.34 -35.69 1.92
N ARG A 194 -2.01 -35.68 2.06
CA ARG A 194 -1.24 -36.63 2.86
C ARG A 194 -0.16 -35.90 3.64
N SER A 195 -0.56 -35.55 4.86
CA SER A 195 0.23 -35.13 6.00
C SER A 195 1.69 -35.61 6.00
N SER A 196 2.63 -34.66 5.93
CA SER A 196 3.96 -34.82 6.54
C SER A 196 3.88 -34.37 8.01
N PRO A 197 4.70 -34.92 8.93
CA PRO A 197 4.64 -34.57 10.35
C PRO A 197 5.01 -33.10 10.67
N GLN A 198 5.81 -32.45 9.82
CA GLN A 198 6.24 -31.05 10.02
C GLN A 198 5.14 -30.03 9.64
N ASP A 199 4.23 -30.38 8.74
CA ASP A 199 3.18 -29.47 8.24
C ASP A 199 1.97 -29.36 9.20
N LYS A 200 1.86 -30.28 10.17
CA LYS A 200 0.81 -30.23 11.20
C LYS A 200 1.01 -29.12 12.24
N GLU A 201 2.25 -28.67 12.46
CA GLU A 201 2.53 -27.61 13.45
C GLU A 201 2.26 -26.19 12.94
N ALA A 202 2.13 -26.00 11.62
CA ALA A 202 1.89 -24.68 11.02
C ALA A 202 0.39 -24.37 10.84
N ALA A 203 -0.44 -25.39 10.61
CA ALA A 203 -1.88 -25.25 10.37
C ALA A 203 -2.70 -24.89 11.64
N ASP A 204 -2.14 -25.04 12.83
CA ASP A 204 -2.78 -24.74 14.13
C ASP A 204 -2.40 -23.35 14.70
N ARG A 205 -1.74 -22.49 13.91
CA ARG A 205 -1.23 -21.20 14.42
C ARG A 205 -2.23 -20.07 14.20
N VAL A 206 -2.69 -19.47 15.28
CA VAL A 206 -3.45 -18.21 15.27
C VAL A 206 -2.46 -17.04 15.26
N VAL A 207 -2.53 -16.17 14.25
CA VAL A 207 -1.73 -14.94 14.20
C VAL A 207 -2.49 -13.82 14.90
N ILE A 208 -1.91 -13.27 15.96
CA ILE A 208 -2.47 -12.14 16.72
C ILE A 208 -1.53 -10.96 16.57
N SER A 209 -2.03 -9.85 16.00
CA SER A 209 -1.29 -8.59 15.97
C SER A 209 -1.35 -7.92 17.34
N LEU A 210 -0.19 -7.58 17.90
CA LEU A 210 -0.06 -6.99 19.22
C LEU A 210 0.58 -5.61 19.15
N ASP A 211 -0.01 -4.69 19.90
CA ASP A 211 0.57 -3.40 20.25
C ASP A 211 0.29 -3.13 21.73
N VAL A 212 0.88 -2.05 22.27
CA VAL A 212 0.71 -1.65 23.68
C VAL A 212 -0.78 -1.49 24.04
N GLY A 213 -1.60 -0.91 23.17
CA GLY A 213 -3.02 -0.69 23.43
C GLY A 213 -3.82 -1.98 23.50
N VAL A 214 -3.58 -2.91 22.56
CA VAL A 214 -4.20 -4.25 22.57
C VAL A 214 -3.83 -5.01 23.84
N LEU A 215 -2.55 -5.01 24.22
CA LEU A 215 -2.08 -5.67 25.44
C LEU A 215 -2.69 -5.02 26.70
N THR A 216 -2.74 -3.69 26.78
CA THR A 216 -3.37 -2.98 27.91
C THR A 216 -4.84 -3.36 28.04
N ALA A 217 -5.58 -3.43 26.93
CA ALA A 217 -6.99 -3.82 26.96
C ALA A 217 -7.17 -5.28 27.42
N LEU A 218 -6.38 -6.20 26.88
CA LEU A 218 -6.40 -7.62 27.24
C LEU A 218 -6.07 -7.85 28.72
N LEU A 219 -5.04 -7.18 29.23
CA LEU A 219 -4.65 -7.21 30.65
C LEU A 219 -5.72 -6.58 31.55
N SER A 220 -6.35 -5.49 31.11
CA SER A 220 -7.43 -4.83 31.86
C SER A 220 -8.68 -5.70 31.95
N ILE A 221 -9.00 -6.47 30.90
CA ILE A 221 -10.08 -7.46 30.93
C ILE A 221 -9.74 -8.59 31.90
N GLU A 222 -8.52 -9.13 31.83
CA GLU A 222 -8.06 -10.18 32.76
C GLU A 222 -8.14 -9.71 34.22
N GLU A 223 -7.67 -8.50 34.50
CA GLU A 223 -7.69 -7.92 35.84
C GLU A 223 -9.13 -7.64 36.32
N ALA A 224 -10.01 -7.12 35.46
CA ALA A 224 -11.42 -6.91 35.79
C ALA A 224 -12.13 -8.23 36.12
N VAL A 225 -11.87 -9.29 35.35
CA VAL A 225 -12.38 -10.64 35.64
C VAL A 225 -11.82 -11.17 36.96
N ARG A 226 -10.53 -10.95 37.24
CA ARG A 226 -9.87 -11.39 38.48
C ARG A 226 -10.44 -10.69 39.71
N MET A 227 -10.70 -9.39 39.62
CA MET A 227 -11.20 -8.53 40.70
C MET A 227 -12.72 -8.60 40.90
N SER A 228 -13.47 -9.15 39.94
CA SER A 228 -14.93 -9.24 40.02
C SER A 228 -15.41 -10.04 41.23
N THR A 229 -16.33 -9.45 41.99
CA THR A 229 -17.05 -10.07 43.12
C THR A 229 -18.26 -10.88 42.66
N ARG A 230 -18.75 -10.66 41.43
CA ARG A 230 -19.95 -11.27 40.85
C ARG A 230 -19.58 -12.27 39.75
N ARG A 231 -18.79 -13.28 40.12
CA ARG A 231 -18.22 -14.23 39.15
C ARG A 231 -19.25 -14.96 38.30
N ASP A 232 -20.41 -15.25 38.88
CA ASP A 232 -21.49 -15.99 38.20
C ASP A 232 -22.23 -15.14 37.14
N GLU A 233 -22.04 -13.82 37.16
CA GLU A 233 -22.64 -12.87 36.20
C GLU A 233 -21.68 -12.51 35.06
N ILE A 234 -20.42 -12.98 35.09
CA ILE A 234 -19.42 -12.64 34.08
C ILE A 234 -19.76 -13.31 32.74
N ASN A 235 -19.70 -12.53 31.65
CA ASN A 235 -19.88 -13.02 30.30
C ASN A 235 -18.83 -14.09 29.93
N ALA A 236 -19.26 -15.21 29.35
CA ALA A 236 -18.40 -16.29 28.89
C ALA A 236 -17.26 -15.82 27.94
N LYS A 237 -17.51 -14.80 27.09
CA LYS A 237 -16.49 -14.19 26.22
C LYS A 237 -15.43 -13.44 27.03
N ALA A 238 -15.81 -12.76 28.12
CA ALA A 238 -14.84 -12.09 28.98
C ALA A 238 -13.93 -13.11 29.69
N LEU A 239 -14.49 -14.24 30.14
CA LEU A 239 -13.71 -15.36 30.69
C LEU A 239 -12.77 -15.97 29.64
N TYR A 240 -13.25 -16.13 28.40
CA TYR A 240 -12.43 -16.61 27.28
C TYR A 240 -11.24 -15.68 27.02
N TRP A 241 -11.49 -14.38 26.88
CA TRP A 241 -10.45 -13.40 26.61
C TRP A 241 -9.46 -13.28 27.77
N ALA A 242 -9.92 -13.28 29.03
CA ALA A 242 -9.03 -13.31 30.18
C ALA A 242 -8.11 -14.55 30.18
N LYS A 243 -8.66 -15.72 29.84
CA LYS A 243 -7.86 -16.96 29.73
C LYS A 243 -6.85 -16.87 28.57
N LEU A 244 -7.27 -16.39 27.40
CA LEU A 244 -6.36 -16.18 26.28
C LEU A 244 -5.24 -15.20 26.64
N THR A 245 -5.56 -14.09 27.31
CA THR A 245 -4.57 -13.11 27.79
C THR A 245 -3.52 -13.79 28.65
N SER A 246 -3.92 -14.61 29.63
CA SER A 246 -2.96 -15.30 30.50
C SER A 246 -1.99 -16.20 29.72
N LEU A 247 -2.47 -16.90 28.69
CA LEU A 247 -1.66 -17.75 27.83
C LEU A 247 -0.70 -16.93 26.97
N LEU A 248 -1.21 -15.83 26.40
CA LEU A 248 -0.43 -14.92 25.57
C LEU A 248 0.68 -14.22 26.36
N VAL A 249 0.38 -13.76 27.57
CA VAL A 249 1.36 -13.10 28.45
C VAL A 249 2.48 -14.07 28.83
N ASN A 250 2.14 -15.33 29.10
CA ASN A 250 3.15 -16.36 29.38
C ASN A 250 4.01 -16.62 28.13
N ASP A 251 3.40 -16.73 26.96
CA ASP A 251 4.13 -16.94 25.70
C ASP A 251 5.10 -15.79 25.39
N ILE A 252 4.68 -14.53 25.57
CA ILE A 252 5.54 -13.34 25.40
C ILE A 252 6.67 -13.31 26.43
N ALA A 253 6.36 -13.67 27.69
CA ALA A 253 7.34 -13.65 28.77
C ALA A 253 8.40 -14.75 28.63
N ASP A 254 7.99 -15.94 28.18
CA ASP A 254 8.87 -17.09 27.96
C ASP A 254 9.59 -17.02 26.60
N GLY A 255 9.08 -16.19 25.67
CA GLY A 255 9.67 -15.94 24.36
C GLY A 255 10.93 -15.07 24.38
N ASN A 256 11.56 -14.91 23.22
CA ASN A 256 12.80 -14.14 23.04
C ASN A 256 12.60 -12.82 22.27
N GLU A 257 11.35 -12.38 22.07
CA GLU A 257 11.01 -11.19 21.31
C GLU A 257 11.01 -9.94 22.20
N PHE A 258 12.16 -9.25 22.25
CA PHE A 258 12.37 -8.10 23.14
C PHE A 258 11.35 -6.96 22.93
N ASP A 259 10.94 -6.69 21.68
CA ASP A 259 9.95 -5.65 21.39
C ASP A 259 8.60 -5.96 22.02
N LEU A 260 8.15 -7.22 21.98
CA LEU A 260 6.90 -7.64 22.63
C LEU A 260 7.00 -7.61 24.15
N GLN A 261 8.16 -7.93 24.71
CA GLN A 261 8.40 -7.82 26.15
C GLN A 261 8.35 -6.36 26.61
N ASP A 262 8.88 -5.42 25.82
CA ASP A 262 8.79 -3.97 26.09
C ASP A 262 7.35 -3.47 25.98
N TYR A 263 6.60 -3.92 24.96
CA TYR A 263 5.18 -3.60 24.84
C TYR A 263 4.37 -4.10 26.03
N LEU A 264 4.64 -5.33 26.49
CA LEU A 264 4.01 -5.92 27.66
C LEU A 264 4.36 -5.15 28.94
N ALA A 265 5.62 -4.75 29.11
CA ALA A 265 6.06 -3.95 30.26
C ALA A 265 5.34 -2.60 30.29
N THR A 266 5.26 -1.93 29.14
CA THR A 266 4.53 -0.66 29.00
C THR A 266 3.04 -0.83 29.30
N ALA A 267 2.41 -1.85 28.72
CA ALA A 267 0.99 -2.14 28.90
C ALA A 267 0.62 -2.40 30.37
N ARG A 268 1.46 -3.13 31.11
CA ARG A 268 1.26 -3.39 32.55
C ARG A 268 1.18 -2.13 33.40
N THR A 269 1.84 -1.04 32.99
CA THR A 269 1.77 0.25 33.72
C THR A 269 0.46 1.00 33.51
N GLN A 270 -0.33 0.60 32.50
CA GLN A 270 -1.53 1.31 32.05
C GLN A 270 -2.82 0.52 32.28
N VAL A 271 -2.75 -0.63 32.96
CA VAL A 271 -3.90 -1.50 33.23
C VAL A 271 -4.96 -0.76 34.05
N ASP A 272 -6.20 -0.79 33.57
CA ASP A 272 -7.35 -0.17 34.24
C ASP A 272 -8.56 -1.11 34.22
N ALA A 273 -8.71 -1.88 35.30
CA ALA A 273 -9.82 -2.82 35.46
C ALA A 273 -11.18 -2.14 35.58
N ALA A 274 -11.24 -0.89 36.09
CA ALA A 274 -12.49 -0.19 36.30
C ALA A 274 -13.16 0.18 34.96
N GLN A 275 -12.36 0.53 33.95
CA GLN A 275 -12.88 0.81 32.60
C GLN A 275 -13.50 -0.42 31.92
N MET A 276 -13.10 -1.64 32.30
CA MET A 276 -13.58 -2.88 31.70
C MET A 276 -14.74 -3.52 32.48
N GLU A 277 -15.13 -2.98 33.64
CA GLU A 277 -16.17 -3.56 34.50
C GLU A 277 -17.53 -3.68 33.76
N ALA A 278 -17.94 -2.63 33.04
CA ALA A 278 -19.19 -2.67 32.28
C ALA A 278 -19.16 -3.71 31.14
N ILE A 279 -17.98 -3.99 30.60
CA ILE A 279 -17.78 -4.90 29.46
C ILE A 279 -17.83 -6.36 29.91
N ILE A 280 -17.27 -6.69 31.08
CA ILE A 280 -17.23 -8.08 31.57
C ILE A 280 -18.62 -8.64 31.92
N TYR A 281 -19.60 -7.78 32.22
CA TYR A 281 -21.00 -8.17 32.49
C TYR A 281 -21.94 -7.91 31.31
N ALA A 282 -21.45 -7.39 30.17
CA ALA A 282 -22.29 -7.09 29.03
C ALA A 282 -22.98 -8.38 28.54
N THR A 283 -24.29 -8.35 28.29
CA THR A 283 -25.00 -9.49 27.72
C THR A 283 -24.54 -9.72 26.28
N ALA A 284 -24.37 -11.00 25.90
CA ALA A 284 -24.09 -11.34 24.52
C ALA A 284 -25.26 -10.87 23.64
N ALA A 285 -25.00 -9.87 22.79
CA ALA A 285 -25.88 -9.52 21.66
C ALA A 285 -25.90 -10.65 20.63
#